data_AF-A0A7Y3L2L7-F1
#
_entry.id   AF-A0A7Y3L2L7-F1
#
_cell.length_a   1.000
_cell.length_b   1.000
_cell.length_c   1.000
_cell.angle_alpha   90.00
_cell.angle_beta   90.00
_cell.angle_gamma   90.00
#
_symmetry.space_group_name_H-M   'P 1'
#
loop_
_entity.id
_entity.type
_entity.pdbx_description
1 polymer ?
#
loop_
_entity_poly.entity_id
_entity_poly.type
_entity_poly.pdbx_seq_one_letter_code
_entity_poly.pdbx_strand_id
1 'polypeptide(L)'
;MKRFCAAALLFAAVGCADVRYAPMTPARQLPPARIARIDVSDASGGLESAGAGVTLRRPFFAAFAEAVRARLAALGARAQGGEGARVEVVLTKARLRRGAGMASQAEGEVVYAVRVSSASAGSCAREIVGRSALREGPFTSTGARALEIALGKAVDALGPTLESSCLYGASSAAASAPPVRVREDARLYAVVVGVGRYRGASAEGFAARDARDFAADAQALLGAEDDHVAVLTDENATLADLRKHVERWAVDRADAGAELVFYFSGKTAAQPGGPVYLLPYDADPDALPETGFPLTRLFQDLGRLPARVTVVLEATAASLPAHLPANITLLCAGAPGQAVLEDSAARHALFTGRLLDSLRRNSELFAAFDDAAAATSTAARARGTTQTPTRRGGS
;
A
#
# COMPACT_ATOMS: atom_id res chain seq x y z
N MET A 1 -2.62 -14.14 -62.66
CA MET A 1 -3.20 -13.73 -61.36
C MET A 1 -2.50 -14.52 -60.26
N LYS A 2 -1.92 -13.81 -59.29
CA LYS A 2 -1.09 -14.31 -58.19
C LYS A 2 -1.91 -15.16 -57.20
N ARG A 3 -1.39 -16.32 -56.77
CA ARG A 3 -1.60 -16.88 -55.42
C ARG A 3 -0.35 -17.65 -55.00
N PHE A 4 0.57 -16.94 -54.36
CA PHE A 4 1.58 -17.54 -53.48
C PHE A 4 0.88 -17.93 -52.17
N CYS A 5 0.83 -19.23 -51.86
CA CYS A 5 0.64 -19.70 -50.50
C CYS A 5 1.94 -19.45 -49.73
N ALA A 6 2.04 -18.29 -49.08
CA ALA A 6 3.06 -18.06 -48.07
C ALA A 6 2.57 -18.70 -46.76
N ALA A 7 3.10 -19.88 -46.45
CA ALA A 7 3.09 -20.42 -45.10
C ALA A 7 3.92 -19.47 -44.21
N ALA A 8 3.23 -18.61 -43.47
CA ALA A 8 3.86 -17.79 -42.45
C ALA A 8 4.26 -18.70 -41.28
N LEU A 9 5.50 -19.17 -41.30
CA LEU A 9 6.20 -19.56 -40.07
C LEU A 9 6.25 -18.32 -39.16
N LEU A 10 5.36 -18.26 -38.17
CA LEU A 10 5.51 -17.37 -37.03
C LEU A 10 6.67 -17.88 -36.17
N PHE A 11 7.90 -17.51 -36.54
CA PHE A 11 9.03 -17.52 -35.62
C PHE A 11 8.74 -16.48 -34.54
N ALA A 12 8.18 -16.91 -33.41
CA ALA A 12 8.26 -16.12 -32.18
C ALA A 12 9.74 -15.96 -31.86
N ALA A 13 10.27 -14.74 -32.04
CA ALA A 13 11.63 -14.43 -31.63
C ALA A 13 11.76 -14.75 -30.13
N VAL A 14 12.47 -15.83 -29.80
CA VAL A 14 12.85 -16.16 -28.43
C VAL A 14 13.96 -15.18 -28.03
N GLY A 15 13.55 -13.94 -27.74
CA GLY A 15 14.46 -12.93 -27.24
C GLY A 15 14.88 -13.28 -25.81
N CYS A 16 16.17 -13.52 -25.58
CA CYS A 16 16.69 -13.62 -24.21
C CYS A 16 16.59 -12.26 -23.52
N ALA A 17 15.83 -12.20 -22.43
CA ALA A 17 15.64 -10.99 -21.65
C ALA A 17 16.76 -10.82 -20.60
N ASP A 18 17.11 -9.57 -20.33
CA ASP A 18 18.02 -9.19 -19.24
C ASP A 18 17.22 -8.38 -18.23
N VAL A 19 16.86 -8.99 -17.10
CA VAL A 19 16.11 -8.29 -16.04
C VAL A 19 17.04 -7.27 -15.39
N ARG A 20 16.62 -6.01 -15.40
CA ARG A 20 17.36 -4.90 -14.80
C ARG A 20 16.58 -4.26 -13.67
N TYR A 21 17.31 -3.90 -12.62
CA TYR A 21 16.77 -3.07 -11.57
C TYR A 21 16.76 -1.60 -12.00
N ALA A 22 15.58 -1.00 -12.01
CA ALA A 22 15.39 0.43 -12.11
C ALA A 22 14.68 0.90 -10.83
N PRO A 23 15.33 1.73 -9.99
CA PRO A 23 14.70 2.27 -8.80
C PRO A 23 13.42 3.00 -9.18
N MET A 24 12.32 2.68 -8.49
CA MET A 24 11.04 3.37 -8.67
C MET A 24 10.87 4.50 -7.65
N THR A 25 11.61 4.43 -6.55
CA THR A 25 11.64 5.42 -5.47
C THR A 25 13.07 5.87 -5.19
N PRO A 26 13.28 7.18 -4.92
CA PRO A 26 14.60 7.67 -4.56
C PRO A 26 15.08 7.01 -3.26
N ALA A 27 16.36 6.63 -3.23
CA ALA A 27 16.98 6.12 -2.01
C ALA A 27 17.22 7.26 -1.02
N ARG A 28 16.73 7.10 0.20
CA ARG A 28 17.04 8.01 1.32
C ARG A 28 18.26 7.46 2.06
N GLN A 29 19.23 8.32 2.36
CA GLN A 29 20.38 7.92 3.17
C GLN A 29 19.88 7.43 4.53
N LEU A 30 20.29 6.21 4.87
CA LEU A 30 20.04 5.65 6.18
C LEU A 30 20.83 6.42 7.25
N PRO A 31 20.35 6.47 8.50
CA PRO A 31 21.16 6.95 9.60
C PRO A 31 22.49 6.16 9.68
N PRO A 32 23.57 6.76 10.21
CA PRO A 32 24.85 6.08 10.32
C PRO A 32 24.74 4.86 11.25
N ALA A 33 24.94 3.67 10.70
CA ALA A 33 25.05 2.41 11.44
C ALA A 33 26.33 1.66 11.04
N ARG A 34 26.96 0.99 12.02
CA ARG A 34 28.11 0.11 11.75
C ARG A 34 27.61 -1.23 11.23
N ILE A 35 27.80 -1.47 9.94
CA ILE A 35 27.51 -2.76 9.31
C ILE A 35 28.82 -3.52 9.18
N ALA A 36 28.93 -4.64 9.88
CA ALA A 36 30.10 -5.50 9.83
C ALA A 36 30.14 -6.30 8.52
N ARG A 37 29.00 -6.84 8.10
CA ARG A 37 28.90 -7.79 6.99
C ARG A 37 27.54 -7.70 6.30
N ILE A 38 27.55 -7.87 4.98
CA ILE A 38 26.34 -8.01 4.15
C ILE A 38 26.49 -9.30 3.35
N ASP A 39 25.59 -10.24 3.53
CA ASP A 39 25.52 -11.49 2.78
C ASP A 39 24.26 -11.51 1.92
N VAL A 40 24.39 -11.85 0.64
CA VAL A 40 23.26 -12.00 -0.28
C VAL A 40 23.30 -13.43 -0.83
N SER A 41 22.23 -14.19 -0.64
CA SER A 41 22.15 -15.61 -0.98
C SER A 41 20.82 -15.98 -1.63
N ASP A 42 20.78 -17.15 -2.27
CA ASP A 42 19.62 -17.68 -2.98
C ASP A 42 19.10 -18.95 -2.31
N ALA A 43 17.84 -18.95 -1.92
CA ALA A 43 17.08 -20.10 -1.45
C ALA A 43 15.81 -20.35 -2.27
N SER A 44 15.64 -19.65 -3.40
CA SER A 44 14.43 -19.70 -4.23
C SER A 44 14.38 -20.90 -5.17
N GLY A 45 15.52 -21.56 -5.41
CA GLY A 45 15.63 -22.59 -6.44
C GLY A 45 15.67 -22.02 -7.87
N GLY A 46 15.76 -20.70 -8.02
CA GLY A 46 15.78 -20.00 -9.30
C GLY A 46 14.42 -19.39 -9.68
N LEU A 47 14.30 -18.94 -10.94
CA LEU A 47 13.05 -18.39 -11.44
C LEU A 47 12.06 -19.51 -11.80
N GLU A 48 10.94 -19.57 -11.09
CA GLU A 48 9.80 -20.40 -11.46
C GLU A 48 9.02 -19.73 -12.60
N SER A 49 8.91 -20.37 -13.77
CA SER A 49 8.09 -19.85 -14.88
C SER A 49 6.93 -20.80 -15.20
N ALA A 50 5.70 -20.28 -15.19
CA ALA A 50 4.50 -21.00 -15.64
C ALA A 50 3.91 -20.32 -16.89
N GLY A 51 3.82 -21.05 -18.02
CA GLY A 51 3.36 -20.56 -19.33
C GLY A 51 4.48 -20.48 -20.38
N ALA A 52 4.30 -19.70 -21.46
CA ALA A 52 5.36 -19.45 -22.44
C ALA A 52 6.54 -18.71 -21.79
N GLY A 53 7.60 -19.47 -21.47
CA GLY A 53 8.71 -19.04 -20.62
C GLY A 53 9.51 -17.87 -21.20
N VAL A 54 10.04 -17.04 -20.30
CA VAL A 54 11.06 -16.04 -20.64
C VAL A 54 12.42 -16.70 -20.44
N THR A 55 13.25 -16.68 -21.48
CA THR A 55 14.65 -17.08 -21.33
C THR A 55 15.44 -15.89 -20.81
N LEU A 56 16.03 -16.01 -19.62
CA LEU A 56 16.90 -14.96 -19.07
C LEU A 56 18.33 -15.13 -19.58
N ARG A 57 19.01 -14.02 -19.87
CA ARG A 57 20.44 -14.02 -20.24
C ARG A 57 21.35 -14.48 -19.10
N ARG A 58 20.88 -14.35 -17.86
CA ARG A 58 21.59 -14.71 -16.63
C ARG A 58 20.59 -15.19 -15.58
N PRO A 59 21.01 -15.98 -14.59
CA PRO A 59 20.13 -16.39 -13.49
C PRO A 59 19.46 -15.17 -12.85
N PHE A 60 18.18 -15.28 -12.51
CA PHE A 60 17.43 -14.18 -11.89
C PHE A 60 18.11 -13.69 -10.60
N PHE A 61 18.70 -14.61 -9.82
CA PHE A 61 19.45 -14.27 -8.62
C PHE A 61 20.63 -13.31 -8.88
N ALA A 62 21.28 -13.38 -10.05
CA ALA A 62 22.36 -12.43 -10.39
C ALA A 62 21.83 -11.00 -10.50
N ALA A 63 20.68 -10.82 -11.18
CA ALA A 63 20.01 -9.52 -11.28
C ALA A 63 19.52 -9.03 -9.91
N PHE A 64 18.94 -9.93 -9.10
CA PHE A 64 18.51 -9.63 -7.74
C PHE A 64 19.68 -9.17 -6.84
N ALA A 65 20.78 -9.92 -6.84
CA ALA A 65 21.92 -9.61 -5.99
C ALA A 65 22.61 -8.30 -6.39
N GLU A 66 22.67 -7.98 -7.69
CA GLU A 66 23.09 -6.66 -8.17
C GLU A 66 22.16 -5.55 -7.72
N ALA A 67 20.84 -5.75 -7.81
CA ALA A 67 19.84 -4.78 -7.40
C ALA A 67 19.95 -4.45 -5.90
N VAL A 68 20.03 -5.48 -5.05
CA VAL A 68 20.20 -5.33 -3.60
C VAL A 68 21.49 -4.57 -3.28
N ARG A 69 22.62 -4.92 -3.91
CA ARG A 69 23.89 -4.22 -3.71
C ARG A 69 23.82 -2.75 -4.14
N ALA A 70 23.20 -2.48 -5.29
CA ALA A 70 23.00 -1.11 -5.78
C ALA A 70 22.14 -0.28 -4.81
N ARG A 71 21.04 -0.86 -4.31
CA ARG A 71 20.16 -0.19 -3.35
C ARG A 71 20.85 0.07 -2.02
N LEU A 72 21.54 -0.92 -1.44
CA LEU A 72 22.32 -0.73 -0.20
C LEU A 72 23.39 0.35 -0.34
N ALA A 73 24.09 0.38 -1.49
CA ALA A 73 25.07 1.43 -1.77
C ALA A 73 24.42 2.82 -1.83
N ALA A 74 23.24 2.95 -2.46
CA ALA A 74 22.49 4.19 -2.55
C ALA A 74 21.92 4.66 -1.19
N LEU A 75 21.59 3.70 -0.32
CA LEU A 75 21.16 3.93 1.06
C LEU A 75 22.33 4.31 2.00
N GLY A 76 23.59 4.19 1.55
CA GLY A 76 24.77 4.40 2.41
C GLY A 76 25.12 3.19 3.30
N ALA A 77 24.40 2.08 3.19
CA ALA A 77 24.66 0.85 3.92
C ALA A 77 25.82 0.06 3.30
N ARG A 78 27.03 0.28 3.81
CA ARG A 78 28.25 -0.41 3.35
C ARG A 78 28.86 -1.23 4.48
N ALA A 79 29.30 -2.45 4.15
CA ALA A 79 30.06 -3.27 5.09
C ALA A 79 31.44 -2.63 5.33
N GLN A 80 31.81 -2.45 6.61
CA GLN A 80 33.06 -1.81 7.03
C GLN A 80 34.02 -2.79 7.72
N GLY A 81 33.61 -4.06 7.92
CA GLY A 81 34.37 -5.04 8.70
C GLY A 81 34.39 -4.73 10.20
N GLY A 82 34.90 -5.66 11.01
CA GLY A 82 34.94 -5.50 12.48
C GLY A 82 33.61 -5.78 13.18
N GLU A 83 33.40 -5.17 14.35
CA GLU A 83 32.17 -5.31 15.13
C GLU A 83 31.06 -4.38 14.60
N GLY A 84 29.87 -4.96 14.40
CA GLY A 84 28.71 -4.26 13.86
C GLY A 84 27.59 -5.22 13.48
N ALA A 85 26.51 -4.69 12.90
CA ALA A 85 25.39 -5.47 12.45
C ALA A 85 25.75 -6.33 11.23
N ARG A 86 25.27 -7.57 11.19
CA ARG A 86 25.29 -8.43 10.01
C ARG A 86 23.93 -8.35 9.34
N VAL A 87 23.92 -8.10 8.03
CA VAL A 87 22.71 -8.05 7.20
C VAL A 87 22.74 -9.23 6.23
N GLU A 88 21.81 -10.15 6.38
CA GLU A 88 21.61 -11.28 5.45
C GLU A 88 20.38 -11.01 4.60
N VAL A 89 20.53 -11.14 3.28
CA VAL A 89 19.44 -11.02 2.31
C VAL A 89 19.34 -12.35 1.57
N VAL A 90 18.20 -13.02 1.69
CA VAL A 90 17.99 -14.37 1.16
C VAL A 90 16.81 -14.34 0.19
N LEU A 91 17.06 -14.51 -1.11
CA LEU A 91 15.98 -14.65 -2.09
C LEU A 91 15.24 -15.96 -1.82
N THR A 92 13.95 -15.91 -1.51
CA THR A 92 13.15 -17.11 -1.16
C THR A 92 12.20 -17.51 -2.26
N LYS A 93 11.81 -16.57 -3.14
CA LYS A 93 10.93 -16.87 -4.27
C LYS A 93 11.15 -15.91 -5.42
N ALA A 94 11.18 -16.44 -6.63
CA ALA A 94 11.07 -15.66 -7.85
C ALA A 94 10.13 -16.40 -8.80
N ARG A 95 9.00 -15.78 -9.18
CA ARG A 95 7.99 -16.41 -10.02
C ARG A 95 7.53 -15.48 -11.13
N LEU A 96 7.36 -16.07 -12.32
CA LEU A 96 6.70 -15.46 -13.47
C LEU A 96 5.53 -16.36 -13.89
N ARG A 97 4.30 -15.85 -13.79
CA ARG A 97 3.11 -16.51 -14.34
C ARG A 97 2.66 -15.77 -15.59
N ARG A 98 2.27 -16.51 -16.61
CA ARG A 98 1.73 -15.94 -17.84
C ARG A 98 0.44 -16.64 -18.22
N GLY A 99 -0.63 -15.86 -18.37
CA GLY A 99 -1.91 -16.37 -18.86
C GLY A 99 -1.82 -16.87 -20.30
N ALA A 100 -2.69 -17.79 -20.69
CA ALA A 100 -2.80 -18.24 -22.08
C ALA A 100 -3.83 -17.37 -22.85
N GLY A 101 -3.52 -17.01 -24.10
CA GLY A 101 -4.46 -16.35 -25.02
C GLY A 101 -4.17 -14.86 -25.33
N MET A 102 -4.99 -14.27 -26.21
CA MET A 102 -4.82 -12.90 -26.75
C MET A 102 -5.07 -11.76 -25.74
N ALA A 103 -5.55 -12.09 -24.53
CA ALA A 103 -5.76 -11.16 -23.42
C ALA A 103 -5.03 -11.63 -22.15
N SER A 104 -3.85 -12.21 -22.32
CA SER A 104 -3.05 -12.77 -21.23
C SER A 104 -2.48 -11.68 -20.33
N GLN A 105 -2.27 -12.04 -19.06
CA GLN A 105 -1.55 -11.24 -18.08
C GLN A 105 -0.20 -11.88 -17.78
N ALA A 106 0.83 -11.06 -17.63
CA ALA A 106 2.12 -11.46 -17.09
C ALA A 106 2.22 -10.96 -15.65
N GLU A 107 2.44 -11.88 -14.72
CA GLU A 107 2.55 -11.61 -13.30
C GLU A 107 3.96 -11.97 -12.80
N GLY A 108 4.65 -10.99 -12.23
CA GLY A 108 5.95 -11.19 -11.61
C GLY A 108 5.83 -11.12 -10.09
N GLU A 109 6.46 -12.05 -9.37
CA GLU A 109 6.55 -12.08 -7.91
C GLU A 109 8.01 -12.32 -7.49
N VAL A 110 8.51 -11.48 -6.59
CA VAL A 110 9.84 -11.59 -6.00
C VAL A 110 9.70 -11.50 -4.49
N VAL A 111 10.15 -12.52 -3.77
CA VAL A 111 10.10 -12.59 -2.31
C VAL A 111 11.49 -12.86 -1.77
N TYR A 112 11.90 -12.12 -0.75
CA TYR A 112 13.15 -12.35 -0.07
C TYR A 112 13.07 -12.01 1.41
N ALA A 113 13.83 -12.73 2.22
CA ALA A 113 13.99 -12.45 3.64
C ALA A 113 15.20 -11.54 3.86
N VAL A 114 15.06 -10.54 4.72
CA VAL A 114 16.15 -9.73 5.26
C VAL A 114 16.28 -10.06 6.74
N ARG A 115 17.46 -10.47 7.17
CA ARG A 115 17.79 -10.65 8.58
C ARG A 115 18.88 -9.67 8.97
N VAL A 116 18.71 -9.01 10.10
CA VAL A 116 19.76 -8.19 10.71
C VAL A 116 20.04 -8.76 12.07
N SER A 117 21.29 -9.11 12.34
CA SER A 117 21.76 -9.54 13.67
C SER A 117 22.86 -8.62 14.17
N SER A 118 22.73 -8.11 15.39
CA SER A 118 23.74 -7.32 16.08
C SER A 118 23.92 -7.81 17.51
N ALA A 119 25.16 -7.80 18.01
CA ALA A 119 25.46 -8.14 19.40
C ALA A 119 24.80 -7.18 20.41
N SER A 120 24.56 -5.93 20.02
CA SER A 120 23.98 -4.89 20.89
C SER A 120 22.46 -4.72 20.76
N ALA A 121 21.86 -5.18 19.65
CA ALA A 121 20.46 -4.88 19.31
C ALA A 121 19.60 -6.13 19.00
N GLY A 122 20.15 -7.33 19.17
CA GLY A 122 19.45 -8.59 18.88
C GLY A 122 19.35 -8.90 17.39
N SER A 123 18.49 -9.85 17.04
CA SER A 123 18.23 -10.27 15.65
C SER A 123 16.80 -9.94 15.23
N CYS A 124 16.63 -9.39 14.04
CA CYS A 124 15.32 -9.21 13.40
C CYS A 124 15.30 -9.86 12.02
N ALA A 125 14.12 -10.31 11.61
CA ALA A 125 13.88 -10.87 10.29
C ALA A 125 12.61 -10.25 9.72
N ARG A 126 12.64 -9.88 8.45
CA ARG A 126 11.49 -9.37 7.70
C ARG A 126 11.45 -10.04 6.34
N GLU A 127 10.26 -10.34 5.87
CA GLU A 127 10.05 -10.76 4.48
C GLU A 127 9.61 -9.55 3.66
N ILE A 128 10.15 -9.43 2.46
CA ILE A 128 9.84 -8.37 1.52
C ILE A 128 9.31 -9.02 0.24
N VAL A 129 8.16 -8.52 -0.22
CA VAL A 129 7.45 -9.01 -1.40
C VAL A 129 7.32 -7.88 -2.40
N GLY A 130 7.64 -8.14 -3.66
CA GLY A 130 7.30 -7.27 -4.78
C GLY A 130 6.49 -8.04 -5.81
N ARG A 131 5.31 -7.51 -6.15
CA ARG A 131 4.43 -8.09 -7.17
C ARG A 131 4.09 -7.12 -8.28
N SER A 132 3.89 -7.65 -9.49
CA SER A 132 3.44 -6.89 -10.65
C SER A 132 2.45 -7.70 -11.48
N ALA A 133 1.53 -7.02 -12.15
CA ALA A 133 0.66 -7.60 -13.15
C ALA A 133 0.59 -6.66 -14.36
N LEU A 134 0.93 -7.17 -15.55
CA LEU A 134 0.90 -6.43 -16.80
C LEU A 134 -0.01 -7.13 -17.80
N ARG A 135 -0.81 -6.34 -18.53
CA ARG A 135 -1.64 -6.86 -19.61
C ARG A 135 -0.80 -7.01 -20.88
N GLU A 136 -0.83 -8.18 -21.49
CA GLU A 136 -0.13 -8.44 -22.75
C GLU A 136 -0.91 -7.89 -23.94
N GLY A 137 -0.20 -7.18 -24.82
CA GLY A 137 -0.70 -6.80 -26.13
C GLY A 137 -0.32 -7.86 -27.18
N PRO A 138 -0.95 -7.83 -28.37
CA PRO A 138 -0.72 -8.82 -29.42
C PRO A 138 0.72 -8.90 -29.95
N PHE A 139 1.61 -7.96 -29.56
CA PHE A 139 2.99 -7.85 -30.04
C PHE A 139 4.03 -7.58 -28.94
N THR A 140 3.68 -7.64 -27.64
CA THR A 140 4.61 -7.30 -26.54
C THR A 140 4.89 -8.48 -25.62
N SER A 141 6.17 -8.85 -25.46
CA SER A 141 6.60 -9.79 -24.42
C SER A 141 6.75 -9.06 -23.09
N THR A 142 5.71 -9.07 -22.25
CA THR A 142 5.72 -8.29 -20.99
C THR A 142 6.31 -9.05 -19.80
N GLY A 143 6.60 -10.34 -19.94
CA GLY A 143 7.09 -11.17 -18.82
C GLY A 143 8.39 -10.67 -18.17
N ALA A 144 9.39 -10.27 -18.96
CA ALA A 144 10.61 -9.67 -18.43
C ALA A 144 10.33 -8.36 -17.69
N ARG A 145 9.42 -7.54 -18.24
CA ARG A 145 9.03 -6.25 -17.64
C ARG A 145 8.27 -6.43 -16.34
N ALA A 146 7.43 -7.46 -16.23
CA ALA A 146 6.75 -7.82 -14.99
C ALA A 146 7.79 -8.18 -13.91
N LEU A 147 8.78 -9.02 -14.25
CA LEU A 147 9.88 -9.33 -13.33
C LEU A 147 10.71 -8.10 -12.92
N GLU A 148 10.99 -7.17 -13.85
CA GLU A 148 11.68 -5.91 -13.53
C GLU A 148 10.89 -5.04 -12.54
N ILE A 149 9.57 -4.91 -12.73
CA ILE A 149 8.71 -4.12 -11.83
C ILE A 149 8.60 -4.80 -10.46
N ALA A 150 8.40 -6.11 -10.43
CA ALA A 150 8.35 -6.88 -9.18
C ALA A 150 9.67 -6.75 -8.41
N LEU A 151 10.81 -6.89 -9.11
CA LEU A 151 12.15 -6.68 -8.55
C LEU A 151 12.32 -5.24 -8.03
N GLY A 152 11.89 -4.24 -8.80
CA GLY A 152 11.95 -2.83 -8.40
C GLY A 152 11.18 -2.56 -7.12
N LYS A 153 9.93 -3.03 -7.02
CA LYS A 153 9.09 -2.92 -5.81
C LYS A 153 9.75 -3.59 -4.60
N ALA A 154 10.22 -4.83 -4.78
CA ALA A 154 10.82 -5.60 -3.71
C ALA A 154 12.12 -4.95 -3.20
N VAL A 155 13.01 -4.52 -4.10
CA VAL A 155 14.31 -3.95 -3.73
C VAL A 155 14.16 -2.55 -3.14
N ASP A 156 13.24 -1.74 -3.64
CA ASP A 156 13.02 -0.39 -3.12
C ASP A 156 12.56 -0.38 -1.65
N ALA A 157 11.76 -1.37 -1.27
CA ALA A 157 11.28 -1.59 0.09
C ALA A 157 12.39 -1.96 1.10
N LEU A 158 13.61 -2.29 0.63
CA LEU A 158 14.75 -2.62 1.48
C LEU A 158 15.12 -1.46 2.41
N GLY A 159 15.08 -0.21 1.91
CA GLY A 159 15.42 0.97 2.71
C GLY A 159 14.53 1.14 3.94
N PRO A 160 13.21 1.31 3.76
CA PRO A 160 12.25 1.37 4.86
C PRO A 160 12.31 0.15 5.78
N THR A 161 12.56 -1.04 5.24
CA THR A 161 12.70 -2.27 6.05
C THR A 161 13.94 -2.23 6.94
N LEU A 162 15.06 -1.72 6.44
CA LEU A 162 16.29 -1.55 7.23
C LEU A 162 16.15 -0.42 8.26
N GLU A 163 15.47 0.69 7.91
CA GLU A 163 15.14 1.77 8.87
C GLU A 163 14.27 1.27 10.03
N SER A 164 13.29 0.42 9.73
CA SER A 164 12.39 -0.19 10.73
C SER A 164 12.96 -1.46 11.40
N SER A 165 14.18 -1.86 11.05
CA SER A 165 14.87 -3.00 11.63
C SER A 165 15.68 -2.62 12.88
N CYS A 166 16.18 -3.62 13.61
CA CYS A 166 17.05 -3.43 14.77
C CYS A 166 18.40 -2.76 14.46
N LEU A 167 18.71 -2.42 13.21
CA LEU A 167 19.93 -1.69 12.82
C LEU A 167 20.17 -0.40 13.63
N TYR A 168 19.10 0.22 14.14
CA TYR A 168 19.15 1.54 14.77
C TYR A 168 18.87 1.55 16.27
N GLY A 169 18.79 0.37 16.92
CA GLY A 169 18.82 0.28 18.39
C GLY A 169 17.71 1.07 19.11
N ALA A 170 16.59 1.38 18.46
CA ALA A 170 15.42 1.82 19.19
C ALA A 170 14.88 0.60 19.95
N SER A 171 15.07 0.61 21.26
CA SER A 171 14.41 -0.25 22.22
C SER A 171 12.90 -0.25 21.97
N SER A 172 12.43 -1.18 21.16
CA SER A 172 11.14 -1.83 21.36
C SER A 172 11.47 -3.22 21.83
N ALA A 173 11.09 -3.52 23.07
CA ALA A 173 10.92 -4.89 23.51
C ALA A 173 10.28 -5.69 22.37
N ALA A 174 10.75 -6.92 22.19
CA ALA A 174 10.13 -7.89 21.31
C ALA A 174 8.68 -8.11 21.77
N ALA A 175 7.77 -7.28 21.27
CA ALA A 175 6.51 -7.80 20.82
C ALA A 175 6.88 -8.62 19.59
N SER A 176 6.86 -9.95 19.73
CA SER A 176 6.51 -10.79 18.60
C SER A 176 5.40 -10.04 17.86
N ALA A 177 5.59 -9.73 16.57
CA ALA A 177 4.48 -9.25 15.76
C ALA A 177 3.31 -10.20 16.09
N PRO A 178 2.18 -9.68 16.60
CA PRO A 178 1.08 -10.55 16.94
C PRO A 178 0.79 -11.38 15.68
N PRO A 179 0.49 -12.68 15.83
CA PRO A 179 0.08 -13.45 14.67
C PRO A 179 -1.01 -12.64 13.99
N VAL A 180 -0.84 -12.32 12.70
CA VAL A 180 -1.91 -11.77 11.88
C VAL A 180 -3.06 -12.74 12.10
N ARG A 181 -4.06 -12.31 12.88
CA ARG A 181 -5.27 -13.10 13.06
C ARG A 181 -6.06 -12.85 11.79
N VAL A 182 -5.63 -13.50 10.70
CA VAL A 182 -6.52 -13.73 9.58
C VAL A 182 -7.69 -14.47 10.21
N ARG A 183 -8.82 -13.80 10.38
CA ARG A 183 -10.07 -14.51 10.66
C ARG A 183 -10.24 -15.39 9.44
N GLU A 184 -9.99 -16.69 9.61
CA GLU A 184 -9.84 -17.69 8.53
C GLU A 184 -10.98 -17.66 7.49
N ASP A 185 -12.13 -17.04 7.81
CA ASP A 185 -13.32 -16.99 6.97
C ASP A 185 -13.66 -15.62 6.34
N ALA A 186 -13.01 -14.51 6.73
CA ALA A 186 -13.40 -13.17 6.25
C ALA A 186 -12.42 -12.62 5.20
N ARG A 187 -12.88 -12.48 3.96
CA ARG A 187 -12.17 -11.77 2.89
C ARG A 187 -12.18 -10.27 3.17
N LEU A 188 -11.01 -9.68 3.43
CA LEU A 188 -10.86 -8.25 3.65
C LEU A 188 -10.56 -7.55 2.32
N TYR A 189 -11.41 -6.57 1.98
CA TYR A 189 -11.22 -5.63 0.88
C TYR A 189 -10.98 -4.23 1.42
N ALA A 190 -10.24 -3.41 0.67
CA ALA A 190 -10.05 -2.01 1.00
C ALA A 190 -10.14 -1.09 -0.23
N VAL A 191 -10.92 -0.02 -0.11
CA VAL A 191 -10.89 1.13 -1.03
C VAL A 191 -10.24 2.27 -0.25
N VAL A 192 -9.04 2.66 -0.66
CA VAL A 192 -8.17 3.58 0.08
C VAL A 192 -7.92 4.82 -0.76
N VAL A 193 -8.42 5.95 -0.31
CA VAL A 193 -8.44 7.21 -1.06
C VAL A 193 -7.64 8.27 -0.31
N GLY A 194 -6.70 8.92 -0.99
CA GLY A 194 -5.87 9.99 -0.43
C GLY A 194 -5.73 11.17 -1.38
N VAL A 195 -6.35 12.31 -1.07
CA VAL A 195 -6.31 13.51 -1.92
C VAL A 195 -5.51 14.61 -1.22
N GLY A 196 -4.21 14.63 -1.49
CA GLY A 196 -3.29 15.67 -0.98
C GLY A 196 -3.07 16.80 -1.97
N ARG A 197 -3.40 16.59 -3.25
CA ARG A 197 -3.35 17.61 -4.30
C ARG A 197 -4.71 17.71 -4.97
N TYR A 198 -5.18 18.92 -5.23
CA TYR A 198 -6.41 19.19 -5.98
C TYR A 198 -6.05 19.83 -7.33
N ARG A 199 -6.88 19.62 -8.35
CA ARG A 199 -6.67 20.17 -9.69
C ARG A 199 -6.58 21.70 -9.62
N GLY A 200 -5.49 22.26 -10.12
CA GLY A 200 -5.26 23.71 -10.10
C GLY A 200 -4.83 24.28 -8.74
N ALA A 201 -4.60 23.43 -7.72
CA ALA A 201 -4.14 23.84 -6.40
C ALA A 201 -2.75 23.25 -6.08
N SER A 202 -2.05 23.89 -5.15
CA SER A 202 -0.83 23.33 -4.56
C SER A 202 -1.15 22.07 -3.74
N ALA A 203 -0.18 21.16 -3.63
CA ALA A 203 -0.29 20.05 -2.71
C ALA A 203 -0.30 20.54 -1.26
N GLU A 204 -1.16 19.95 -0.45
CA GLU A 204 -1.35 20.26 0.96
C GLU A 204 -1.40 18.96 1.79
N GLY A 205 -0.68 18.96 2.91
CA GLY A 205 -0.75 17.87 3.88
C GLY A 205 -0.13 16.55 3.40
N PHE A 206 -0.60 15.46 4.00
CA PHE A 206 -0.03 14.12 3.80
C PHE A 206 -1.02 13.07 3.33
N ALA A 207 -2.23 13.45 2.90
CA ALA A 207 -3.32 12.54 2.57
C ALA A 207 -2.97 11.43 1.56
N ALA A 208 -2.23 11.74 0.49
CA ALA A 208 -1.78 10.74 -0.47
C ALA A 208 -0.76 9.76 0.12
N ARG A 209 0.06 10.20 1.08
CA ARG A 209 0.97 9.33 1.81
C ARG A 209 0.22 8.48 2.84
N ASP A 210 -0.69 9.10 3.58
CA ASP A 210 -1.57 8.44 4.54
C ASP A 210 -2.31 7.26 3.90
N ALA A 211 -2.90 7.47 2.72
CA ALA A 211 -3.56 6.42 1.95
C ALA A 211 -2.60 5.29 1.52
N ARG A 212 -1.38 5.60 1.05
CA ARG A 212 -0.42 4.57 0.64
C ARG A 212 0.05 3.73 1.83
N ASP A 213 0.34 4.37 2.95
CA ASP A 213 0.83 3.71 4.15
C ASP A 213 -0.29 2.89 4.81
N PHE A 214 -1.54 3.39 4.82
CA PHE A 214 -2.70 2.62 5.27
C PHE A 214 -2.97 1.40 4.39
N ALA A 215 -2.90 1.53 3.07
CA ALA A 215 -3.05 0.41 2.15
C ALA A 215 -2.00 -0.67 2.37
N ALA A 216 -0.73 -0.27 2.60
CA ALA A 216 0.34 -1.20 2.92
C ALA A 216 0.09 -1.93 4.25
N ASP A 217 -0.35 -1.21 5.29
CA ASP A 217 -0.66 -1.81 6.59
C ASP A 217 -1.94 -2.69 6.53
N ALA A 218 -2.92 -2.37 5.69
CA ALA A 218 -4.08 -3.23 5.45
C ALA A 218 -3.68 -4.58 4.83
N GLN A 219 -2.72 -4.58 3.90
CA GLN A 219 -2.17 -5.81 3.33
C GLN A 219 -1.32 -6.58 4.34
N ALA A 220 -0.37 -5.88 4.97
CA ALA A 220 0.64 -6.52 5.82
C ALA A 220 0.11 -6.98 7.19
N LEU A 221 -0.87 -6.26 7.75
CA LEU A 221 -1.30 -6.43 9.15
C LEU A 221 -2.74 -6.87 9.28
N LEU A 222 -3.64 -6.43 8.39
CA LEU A 222 -5.06 -6.78 8.44
C LEU A 222 -5.41 -7.98 7.54
N GLY A 223 -4.47 -8.44 6.70
CA GLY A 223 -4.64 -9.64 5.87
C GLY A 223 -5.43 -9.40 4.59
N ALA A 224 -5.50 -8.17 4.07
CA ALA A 224 -6.06 -7.91 2.75
C ALA A 224 -5.13 -8.45 1.65
N GLU A 225 -5.68 -9.18 0.67
CA GLU A 225 -4.91 -9.63 -0.50
C GLU A 225 -4.57 -8.47 -1.44
N ASP A 226 -3.54 -8.62 -2.27
CA ASP A 226 -3.05 -7.53 -3.13
C ASP A 226 -4.12 -7.00 -4.10
N ASP A 227 -4.92 -7.90 -4.67
CA ASP A 227 -6.03 -7.58 -5.57
C ASP A 227 -7.32 -7.20 -4.84
N HIS A 228 -7.32 -7.30 -3.50
CA HIS A 228 -8.38 -6.83 -2.62
C HIS A 228 -8.18 -5.38 -2.15
N VAL A 229 -7.10 -4.69 -2.57
CA VAL A 229 -6.83 -3.30 -2.17
C VAL A 229 -6.79 -2.38 -3.39
N ALA A 230 -7.75 -1.46 -3.47
CA ALA A 230 -7.78 -0.39 -4.46
C ALA A 230 -7.26 0.91 -3.84
N VAL A 231 -6.18 1.47 -4.39
CA VAL A 231 -5.58 2.73 -3.92
C VAL A 231 -5.78 3.84 -4.94
N LEU A 232 -6.44 4.92 -4.53
CA LEU A 232 -6.70 6.12 -5.34
C LEU A 232 -6.00 7.30 -4.68
N THR A 233 -4.96 7.84 -5.32
CA THR A 233 -4.28 9.03 -4.81
C THR A 233 -4.25 10.15 -5.83
N ASP A 234 -4.45 11.38 -5.36
CA ASP A 234 -4.30 12.61 -6.15
C ASP A 234 -5.01 12.49 -7.51
N GLU A 235 -4.31 12.67 -8.64
CA GLU A 235 -4.88 12.63 -10.00
C GLU A 235 -5.66 11.35 -10.36
N ASN A 236 -5.45 10.25 -9.62
CA ASN A 236 -6.17 9.00 -9.79
C ASN A 236 -7.39 8.87 -8.86
N ALA A 237 -7.66 9.87 -8.04
CA ALA A 237 -8.82 9.98 -7.15
C ALA A 237 -9.82 11.00 -7.72
N THR A 238 -10.18 10.86 -8.99
CA THR A 238 -11.23 11.68 -9.62
C THR A 238 -12.62 11.26 -9.16
N LEU A 239 -13.65 12.10 -9.36
CA LEU A 239 -15.03 11.71 -9.08
C LEU A 239 -15.41 10.41 -9.81
N ALA A 240 -14.98 10.27 -11.07
CA ALA A 240 -15.24 9.08 -11.87
C ALA A 240 -14.57 7.84 -11.28
N ASP A 241 -13.34 7.97 -10.77
CA ASP A 241 -12.61 6.88 -10.12
C ASP A 241 -13.24 6.49 -8.78
N LEU A 242 -13.64 7.46 -7.94
CA LEU A 242 -14.35 7.17 -6.70
C LEU A 242 -15.64 6.40 -6.98
N ARG A 243 -16.46 6.86 -7.95
CA ARG A 243 -17.69 6.17 -8.34
C ARG A 243 -17.41 4.78 -8.90
N LYS A 244 -16.38 4.62 -9.72
CA LYS A 244 -15.97 3.30 -10.23
C LYS A 244 -15.64 2.34 -9.10
N HIS A 245 -14.93 2.80 -8.06
CA HIS A 245 -14.49 1.90 -7.00
C HIS A 245 -15.55 1.64 -5.94
N VAL A 246 -16.34 2.65 -5.57
CA VAL A 246 -17.43 2.51 -4.59
C VAL A 246 -18.65 1.82 -5.19
N GLU A 247 -19.10 2.25 -6.38
CA GLU A 247 -20.39 1.81 -6.95
C GLU A 247 -20.28 0.53 -7.78
N ARG A 248 -19.06 0.11 -8.15
CA ARG A 248 -18.84 -1.10 -8.97
C ARG A 248 -17.81 -2.04 -8.36
N TRP A 249 -16.56 -1.61 -8.21
CA TRP A 249 -15.49 -2.50 -7.75
C TRP A 249 -15.80 -3.14 -6.38
N ALA A 250 -16.30 -2.36 -5.42
CA ALA A 250 -16.68 -2.83 -4.10
C ALA A 250 -17.92 -3.72 -4.16
N VAL A 251 -18.93 -3.37 -4.97
CA VAL A 251 -20.15 -4.17 -5.16
C VAL A 251 -19.84 -5.54 -5.75
N ASP A 252 -18.91 -5.62 -6.71
CA ASP A 252 -18.53 -6.86 -7.37
C ASP A 252 -17.72 -7.82 -6.47
N ARG A 253 -17.22 -7.34 -5.32
CA ARG A 253 -16.21 -8.04 -4.50
C ARG A 253 -16.62 -8.28 -3.05
N ALA A 254 -17.28 -7.30 -2.43
CA ALA A 254 -17.67 -7.33 -1.03
C ALA A 254 -18.99 -8.10 -0.85
N ASP A 255 -18.91 -9.41 -1.00
CA ASP A 255 -20.02 -10.34 -0.84
C ASP A 255 -20.28 -10.73 0.63
N ALA A 256 -21.22 -11.66 0.85
CA ALA A 256 -21.59 -12.08 2.20
C ALA A 256 -20.40 -12.72 2.93
N GLY A 257 -20.15 -12.26 4.16
CA GLY A 257 -19.02 -12.71 4.98
C GLY A 257 -17.73 -11.91 4.77
N ALA A 258 -17.65 -11.08 3.72
CA ALA A 258 -16.54 -10.17 3.51
C ALA A 258 -16.54 -8.99 4.50
N GLU A 259 -15.37 -8.38 4.64
CA GLU A 259 -15.18 -7.09 5.29
C GLU A 259 -14.66 -6.09 4.25
N LEU A 260 -15.20 -4.88 4.25
CA LEU A 260 -14.72 -3.79 3.40
C LEU A 260 -14.29 -2.62 4.27
N VAL A 261 -13.06 -2.15 4.07
CA VAL A 261 -12.59 -0.89 4.65
C VAL A 261 -12.61 0.19 3.57
N PHE A 262 -13.39 1.24 3.77
CA PHE A 262 -13.28 2.46 2.98
C PHE A 262 -12.48 3.48 3.79
N TYR A 263 -11.26 3.77 3.37
CA TYR A 263 -10.40 4.78 3.99
C TYR A 263 -10.38 6.02 3.10
N PHE A 264 -10.61 7.20 3.68
CA PHE A 264 -10.47 8.48 3.00
C PHE A 264 -9.64 9.44 3.84
N SER A 265 -8.58 9.99 3.23
CA SER A 265 -7.84 11.15 3.75
C SER A 265 -7.91 12.29 2.73
N GLY A 266 -8.30 13.47 3.19
CA GLY A 266 -8.47 14.64 2.33
C GLY A 266 -9.44 15.66 2.89
N LYS A 267 -10.00 16.49 2.00
CA LYS A 267 -10.93 17.56 2.37
C LYS A 267 -12.37 17.13 2.14
N THR A 268 -13.26 17.72 2.95
CA THR A 268 -14.69 17.75 2.65
C THR A 268 -15.13 19.19 2.48
N ALA A 269 -16.24 19.39 1.78
CA ALA A 269 -16.93 20.67 1.74
C ALA A 269 -18.45 20.46 1.77
N ALA A 270 -19.17 21.50 2.14
CA ALA A 270 -20.63 21.55 2.08
C ALA A 270 -21.04 22.95 1.64
N GLN A 271 -22.10 23.05 0.84
CA GLN A 271 -22.81 24.31 0.66
C GLN A 271 -23.62 24.62 1.93
N PRO A 272 -23.89 25.90 2.25
CA PRO A 272 -24.72 26.27 3.40
C PRO A 272 -26.07 25.55 3.38
N GLY A 273 -26.35 24.72 4.40
CA GLY A 273 -27.57 23.91 4.49
C GLY A 273 -27.65 22.72 3.52
N GLY A 274 -26.61 22.50 2.71
CA GLY A 274 -26.52 21.40 1.75
C GLY A 274 -25.82 20.16 2.31
N PRO A 275 -25.76 19.07 1.52
CA PRO A 275 -25.04 17.86 1.92
C PRO A 275 -23.53 18.09 1.97
N VAL A 276 -22.85 17.25 2.77
CA VAL A 276 -21.39 17.17 2.82
C VAL A 276 -20.89 16.31 1.65
N TYR A 277 -19.82 16.76 1.01
CA TYR A 277 -19.13 16.07 -0.07
C TYR A 277 -17.70 15.75 0.35
N LEU A 278 -17.26 14.52 0.07
CA LEU A 278 -15.83 14.26 -0.08
C LEU A 278 -15.35 14.97 -1.33
N LEU A 279 -14.16 15.57 -1.30
CA LEU A 279 -13.59 16.25 -2.46
C LEU A 279 -12.65 15.31 -3.22
N PRO A 280 -13.01 14.87 -4.44
CA PRO A 280 -12.07 14.22 -5.34
C PRO A 280 -10.99 15.21 -5.81
N TYR A 281 -9.96 14.70 -6.49
CA TYR A 281 -8.91 15.53 -7.09
C TYR A 281 -9.45 16.63 -8.00
N ASP A 282 -10.50 16.33 -8.76
CA ASP A 282 -11.13 17.23 -9.70
C ASP A 282 -12.39 17.93 -9.16
N ALA A 283 -12.54 17.97 -7.83
CA ALA A 283 -13.57 18.77 -7.19
C ALA A 283 -13.41 20.26 -7.53
N ASP A 284 -14.55 20.89 -7.82
CA ASP A 284 -14.70 22.32 -7.96
C ASP A 284 -15.55 22.83 -6.78
N PRO A 285 -15.00 23.66 -5.87
CA PRO A 285 -15.74 24.24 -4.75
C PRO A 285 -16.99 25.03 -5.17
N ASP A 286 -17.03 25.57 -6.39
CA ASP A 286 -18.15 26.33 -6.91
C ASP A 286 -19.22 25.43 -7.59
N ALA A 287 -18.87 24.17 -7.90
CA ALA A 287 -19.73 23.17 -8.54
C ALA A 287 -19.70 21.82 -7.78
N LEU A 288 -19.80 21.87 -6.45
CA LEU A 288 -19.78 20.69 -5.59
C LEU A 288 -20.85 19.64 -5.91
N PRO A 289 -22.11 19.99 -6.26
CA PRO A 289 -23.10 18.98 -6.64
C PRO A 289 -22.70 18.13 -7.85
N GLU A 290 -21.92 18.70 -8.77
CA GLU A 290 -21.48 18.05 -10.00
C GLU A 290 -20.13 17.34 -9.86
N THR A 291 -19.24 17.87 -9.01
CA THR A 291 -17.82 17.47 -8.97
C THR A 291 -17.40 16.83 -7.64
N GLY A 292 -18.18 17.00 -6.57
CA GLY A 292 -17.97 16.36 -5.28
C GLY A 292 -18.58 14.96 -5.21
N PHE A 293 -18.08 14.12 -4.31
CA PHE A 293 -18.70 12.82 -4.01
C PHE A 293 -19.58 12.95 -2.76
N PRO A 294 -20.92 12.87 -2.86
CA PRO A 294 -21.80 13.10 -1.71
C PRO A 294 -21.55 12.07 -0.61
N LEU A 295 -21.31 12.53 0.62
CA LEU A 295 -21.06 11.66 1.76
C LEU A 295 -22.29 10.78 2.07
N THR A 296 -23.49 11.31 1.88
CA THR A 296 -24.75 10.54 2.01
C THR A 296 -24.82 9.39 1.01
N ARG A 297 -24.37 9.61 -0.23
CA ARG A 297 -24.31 8.59 -1.28
C ARG A 297 -23.30 7.49 -0.93
N LEU A 298 -22.13 7.87 -0.38
CA LEU A 298 -21.15 6.89 0.10
C LEU A 298 -21.78 5.89 1.07
N PHE A 299 -22.42 6.39 2.12
CA PHE A 299 -23.06 5.52 3.12
C PHE A 299 -24.24 4.74 2.54
N GLN A 300 -25.00 5.31 1.60
CA GLN A 300 -26.08 4.59 0.91
C GLN A 300 -25.57 3.42 0.08
N ASP A 301 -24.51 3.62 -0.70
CA ASP A 301 -23.97 2.60 -1.60
C ASP A 301 -23.25 1.51 -0.81
N LEU A 302 -22.41 1.89 0.15
CA LEU A 302 -21.74 0.92 1.04
C LEU A 302 -22.73 0.19 1.95
N GLY A 303 -23.83 0.84 2.34
CA GLY A 303 -24.86 0.25 3.21
C GLY A 303 -25.70 -0.84 2.54
N ARG A 304 -25.63 -0.94 1.21
CA ARG A 304 -26.31 -1.99 0.42
C ARG A 304 -25.47 -3.25 0.26
N LEU A 305 -24.18 -3.19 0.60
CA LEU A 305 -23.29 -4.33 0.48
C LEU A 305 -23.68 -5.41 1.50
N PRO A 306 -23.68 -6.70 1.12
CA PRO A 306 -23.87 -7.81 2.05
C PRO A 306 -22.66 -8.06 2.97
N ALA A 307 -21.67 -7.16 2.95
CA ALA A 307 -20.45 -7.18 3.74
C ALA A 307 -20.55 -6.26 4.97
N ARG A 308 -19.71 -6.53 5.98
CA ARG A 308 -19.44 -5.56 7.05
C ARG A 308 -18.52 -4.48 6.52
N VAL A 309 -18.85 -3.23 6.78
CA VAL A 309 -18.12 -2.09 6.23
C VAL A 309 -17.57 -1.25 7.38
N THR A 310 -16.28 -0.93 7.32
CA THR A 310 -15.65 0.09 8.17
C THR A 310 -15.28 1.28 7.32
N VAL A 311 -15.83 2.45 7.63
CA VAL A 311 -15.48 3.72 6.98
C VAL A 311 -14.52 4.46 7.90
N VAL A 312 -13.31 4.76 7.44
CA VAL A 312 -12.32 5.58 8.15
C VAL A 312 -12.20 6.93 7.45
N LEU A 313 -12.56 8.01 8.15
CA LEU A 313 -12.52 9.38 7.62
C LEU A 313 -11.46 10.21 8.34
N GLU A 314 -10.34 10.43 7.67
CA GLU A 314 -9.34 11.45 7.99
C GLU A 314 -9.69 12.75 7.25
N ALA A 315 -10.75 13.40 7.71
CA ALA A 315 -11.18 14.68 7.18
C ALA A 315 -12.03 15.44 8.20
N THR A 316 -11.96 16.77 8.17
CA THR A 316 -12.91 17.62 8.88
C THR A 316 -14.28 17.45 8.22
N ALA A 317 -15.26 16.91 8.95
CA ALA A 317 -16.65 16.82 8.50
C ALA A 317 -17.50 17.80 9.30
N ALA A 318 -18.17 18.73 8.60
CA ALA A 318 -19.08 19.68 9.25
C ALA A 318 -20.28 18.98 9.90
N SER A 319 -20.75 17.91 9.27
CA SER A 319 -21.79 17.03 9.79
C SER A 319 -21.59 15.60 9.31
N LEU A 320 -22.19 14.66 10.02
CA LEU A 320 -22.22 13.24 9.66
C LEU A 320 -23.67 12.78 9.63
N PRO A 321 -24.02 11.71 8.88
CA PRO A 321 -25.37 11.18 8.88
C PRO A 321 -25.86 10.85 10.30
N ALA A 322 -27.12 11.19 10.61
CA ALA A 322 -27.72 10.90 11.91
C ALA A 322 -27.84 9.38 12.15
N HIS A 323 -28.22 8.63 11.11
CA HIS A 323 -28.34 7.18 11.14
C HIS A 323 -27.34 6.56 10.15
N LEU A 324 -26.65 5.51 10.59
CA LEU A 324 -25.79 4.71 9.75
C LEU A 324 -26.51 3.39 9.40
N PRO A 325 -26.31 2.85 8.19
CA PRO A 325 -26.71 1.49 7.86
C PRO A 325 -26.13 0.48 8.86
N ALA A 326 -26.88 -0.58 9.17
CA ALA A 326 -26.53 -1.55 10.22
C ALA A 326 -25.19 -2.27 9.98
N ASN A 327 -24.78 -2.43 8.72
CA ASN A 327 -23.52 -3.05 8.35
C ASN A 327 -22.32 -2.09 8.41
N ILE A 328 -22.52 -0.79 8.69
CA ILE A 328 -21.46 0.22 8.70
C ILE A 328 -21.01 0.56 10.12
N THR A 329 -19.70 0.49 10.35
CA THR A 329 -19.00 1.19 11.43
C THR A 329 -18.23 2.37 10.86
N LEU A 330 -18.37 3.54 11.46
CA LEU A 330 -17.70 4.77 11.06
C LEU A 330 -16.67 5.17 12.11
N LEU A 331 -15.43 5.36 11.68
CA LEU A 331 -14.29 5.86 12.45
C LEU A 331 -13.89 7.23 11.88
N CYS A 332 -14.06 8.29 12.66
CA CYS A 332 -13.73 9.66 12.23
C CYS A 332 -12.52 10.18 13.01
N ALA A 333 -11.62 10.87 12.31
CA ALA A 333 -10.42 11.48 12.89
C ALA A 333 -10.70 12.66 13.83
N GLY A 334 -11.92 13.20 13.82
CA GLY A 334 -12.38 14.27 14.71
C GLY A 334 -13.88 14.22 14.88
N ALA A 335 -14.39 14.87 15.93
CA ALA A 335 -15.82 15.07 16.10
C ALA A 335 -16.33 16.07 15.04
N PRO A 336 -17.63 16.04 14.68
CA PRO A 336 -18.19 16.99 13.73
C PRO A 336 -17.83 18.45 14.06
N GLY A 337 -17.32 19.18 13.07
CA GLY A 337 -16.88 20.56 13.21
C GLY A 337 -15.50 20.78 13.84
N GLN A 338 -14.81 19.75 14.31
CA GLN A 338 -13.42 19.88 14.76
C GLN A 338 -12.44 19.84 13.60
N ALA A 339 -11.39 20.67 13.68
CA ALA A 339 -10.28 20.60 12.74
C ALA A 339 -9.51 19.29 12.92
N VAL A 340 -9.17 18.67 11.80
CA VAL A 340 -8.25 17.55 11.72
C VAL A 340 -6.83 18.07 11.47
N LEU A 341 -5.88 17.69 12.33
CA LEU A 341 -4.53 18.26 12.36
C LEU A 341 -3.53 17.43 11.55
N GLU A 342 -2.50 18.10 11.04
CA GLU A 342 -1.32 17.46 10.44
C GLU A 342 -0.19 17.33 11.47
N ASP A 343 0.69 16.35 11.27
CA ASP A 343 1.95 16.19 12.00
C ASP A 343 3.12 16.19 11.01
N SER A 344 3.74 17.36 10.82
CA SER A 344 4.85 17.53 9.88
C SER A 344 6.08 16.69 10.23
N ALA A 345 6.29 16.35 11.51
CA ALA A 345 7.41 15.52 11.93
C ALA A 345 7.18 14.05 11.54
N ALA A 346 5.97 13.54 11.80
CA ALA A 346 5.55 12.21 11.35
C ALA A 346 5.26 12.13 9.84
N ARG A 347 5.09 13.29 9.19
CA ARG A 347 4.67 13.45 7.79
C ARG A 347 3.37 12.72 7.49
N HIS A 348 2.41 12.83 8.41
CA HIS A 348 1.09 12.20 8.35
C HIS A 348 0.05 13.15 8.93
N ALA A 349 -1.23 12.93 8.60
CA ALA A 349 -2.29 13.45 9.44
C ALA A 349 -2.12 12.92 10.87
N LEU A 350 -2.43 13.75 11.87
CA LEU A 350 -2.17 13.44 13.28
C LEU A 350 -2.90 12.17 13.72
N PHE A 351 -4.14 11.95 13.26
CA PHE A 351 -4.88 10.73 13.59
C PHE A 351 -4.31 9.53 12.84
N THR A 352 -4.15 9.60 11.53
CA THR A 352 -3.64 8.49 10.72
C THR A 352 -2.26 8.05 11.18
N GLY A 353 -1.34 8.96 11.47
CA GLY A 353 -0.02 8.60 11.99
C GLY A 353 -0.13 7.73 13.26
N ARG A 354 -1.03 8.08 14.19
CA ARG A 354 -1.27 7.29 15.41
C ARG A 354 -1.99 5.97 15.14
N LEU A 355 -2.92 5.96 14.18
CA LEU A 355 -3.62 4.76 13.75
C LEU A 355 -2.65 3.74 13.17
N LEU A 356 -1.77 4.15 12.25
CA LEU A 356 -0.74 3.30 11.64
C LEU A 356 0.23 2.77 12.69
N ASP A 357 0.72 3.64 13.59
CA ASP A 357 1.57 3.23 14.70
C ASP A 357 0.90 2.18 15.59
N SER A 358 -0.41 2.29 15.82
CA SER A 358 -1.16 1.34 16.63
C SER A 358 -1.45 0.02 15.92
N LEU A 359 -1.86 0.08 14.64
CA LEU A 359 -2.01 -1.10 13.78
C LEU A 359 -0.73 -1.95 13.75
N ARG A 360 0.44 -1.30 13.65
CA ARG A 360 1.75 -1.98 13.67
C ARG A 360 2.08 -2.68 14.98
N ARG A 361 1.39 -2.35 16.07
CA ARG A 361 1.57 -2.99 17.38
C ARG A 361 0.58 -4.13 17.64
N ASN A 362 -0.69 -3.98 17.23
CA ASN A 362 -1.77 -4.89 17.61
C ASN A 362 -2.47 -5.60 16.44
N SER A 363 -2.28 -5.12 15.21
CA SER A 363 -2.83 -5.70 13.96
C SER A 363 -4.35 -5.86 13.94
N GLU A 364 -5.07 -5.06 14.74
CA GLU A 364 -6.53 -5.11 14.87
C GLU A 364 -7.10 -3.70 14.72
N LEU A 365 -7.86 -3.43 13.65
CA LEU A 365 -8.25 -2.07 13.27
C LEU A 365 -9.01 -1.31 14.37
N PHE A 366 -9.91 -1.97 15.09
CA PHE A 366 -10.69 -1.31 16.15
C PHE A 366 -9.88 -1.06 17.41
N ALA A 367 -9.01 -2.00 17.82
CA ALA A 367 -8.09 -1.78 18.94
C ALA A 367 -7.08 -0.67 18.59
N ALA A 368 -6.57 -0.68 17.36
CA ALA A 368 -5.71 0.38 16.84
C ALA A 368 -6.40 1.75 16.86
N PHE A 369 -7.68 1.80 16.50
CA PHE A 369 -8.48 3.01 16.57
C PHE A 369 -8.60 3.53 18.01
N ASP A 370 -8.93 2.69 18.98
CA ASP A 370 -9.12 3.12 20.37
C ASP A 370 -7.85 3.75 20.96
N ASP A 371 -6.70 3.11 20.72
CA ASP A 371 -5.38 3.62 21.11
C ASP A 371 -5.05 4.94 20.38
N ALA A 372 -5.30 5.00 19.07
CA ALA A 372 -5.05 6.19 18.26
C ALA A 372 -5.94 7.36 18.69
N ALA A 373 -7.20 7.10 19.01
CA ALA A 373 -8.15 8.12 19.45
C ALA A 373 -7.69 8.83 20.72
N ALA A 374 -7.21 8.05 21.71
CA ALA A 374 -6.66 8.59 22.95
C ALA A 374 -5.36 9.38 22.70
N ALA A 375 -4.47 8.85 21.87
CA ALA A 375 -3.20 9.50 21.54
C ALA A 375 -3.39 10.81 20.76
N THR A 376 -4.29 10.84 19.77
CA THR A 376 -4.64 12.04 18.99
C THR A 376 -5.25 13.11 19.88
N SER A 377 -6.21 12.75 20.72
CA SER A 377 -6.84 13.71 21.66
C SER A 377 -5.81 14.33 22.60
N THR A 378 -4.87 13.54 23.10
CA THR A 378 -3.79 14.01 23.97
C THR A 378 -2.84 14.96 23.22
N ALA A 379 -2.42 14.58 22.01
CA ALA A 379 -1.54 15.40 21.17
C ALA A 379 -2.19 16.73 20.75
N ALA A 380 -3.49 16.72 20.44
CA ALA A 380 -4.24 17.94 20.11
C ALA A 380 -4.31 18.91 21.30
N ARG A 381 -4.61 18.41 22.51
CA ARG A 381 -4.62 19.23 23.74
C ARG A 381 -3.25 19.83 24.04
N ALA A 382 -2.18 19.07 23.83
CA ALA A 382 -0.81 19.58 23.99
C ALA A 382 -0.47 20.72 23.02
N ARG A 383 -1.19 20.81 21.88
CA ARG A 383 -1.11 21.91 20.91
C ARG A 383 -2.12 23.04 21.17
N GLY A 384 -2.83 23.01 22.30
CA GLY A 384 -3.82 24.03 22.67
C GLY A 384 -5.12 23.99 21.86
N THR A 385 -5.45 22.84 21.26
CA THR A 385 -6.65 22.66 20.43
C THR A 385 -7.36 21.34 20.75
N THR A 386 -8.44 21.03 20.02
CA THR A 386 -9.22 19.80 20.19
C THR A 386 -9.36 19.05 18.86
N GLN A 387 -9.01 17.77 18.89
CA GLN A 387 -9.34 16.80 17.86
C GLN A 387 -9.67 15.50 18.58
N THR A 388 -10.94 15.11 18.56
CA THR A 388 -11.47 13.96 19.30
C THR A 388 -11.97 12.94 18.29
N PRO A 389 -11.18 11.92 17.93
CA PRO A 389 -11.66 10.87 17.06
C PRO A 389 -12.91 10.19 17.63
N THR A 390 -13.86 9.83 16.76
CA THR A 390 -15.15 9.25 17.16
C THR A 390 -15.44 7.96 16.41
N ARG A 391 -16.10 7.01 17.08
CA ARG A 391 -16.61 5.78 16.49
C ARG A 391 -18.13 5.77 16.57
N ARG A 392 -18.81 5.39 15.49
CA ARG A 392 -20.27 5.28 15.40
C ARG A 392 -20.68 4.02 14.64
N GLY A 393 -21.79 3.40 15.04
CA GLY A 393 -22.27 2.16 14.41
C GLY A 393 -21.49 0.91 14.85
N GLY A 394 -21.88 -0.25 14.30
CA GLY A 394 -21.37 -1.56 14.68
C GLY A 394 -22.00 -2.14 15.95
N SER A 395 -22.35 -3.43 15.91
CA SER A 395 -22.64 -4.30 17.05
C SER A 395 -21.39 -5.05 17.48
#